data_AF-A0AAW9VBG0-F1
#
_entry.id   AF-A0AAW9VBG0-F1
#
_cell.length_a   1.000
_cell.length_b   1.000
_cell.length_c   1.000
_cell.angle_alpha   90.00
_cell.angle_beta   90.00
_cell.angle_gamma   90.00
#
_symmetry.space_group_name_H-M   'P 1'
#
loop_
_entity.id
_entity.type
_entity.pdbx_description
1 polymer ?
#
loop_
_entity_poly.entity_id
_entity_poly.type
_entity_poly.pdbx_seq_one_letter_code
_entity_poly.pdbx_strand_id
1 'polypeptide(L)'
;MKRIKSKLLIVILLALGAFAYQFYTTIGDSDVTKQAEKLIESKLGSTEPLVFENVNIVLKSEFKEGESYRVCGSYQIANQSDKLPFVASVNVQNGKFTEHNQLITSDTPELRAAIVTLCEKSQ
;
A
#
# COMPACT_ATOMS: atom_id res chain seq x y z
N MET A 1 -30.09 -41.85 -4.33
CA MET A 1 -29.95 -40.48 -4.88
C MET A 1 -29.73 -39.38 -3.83
N LYS A 2 -30.36 -39.38 -2.63
CA LYS A 2 -30.14 -38.33 -1.59
C LYS A 2 -28.68 -38.19 -1.10
N ARG A 3 -27.96 -39.31 -0.93
CA ARG A 3 -26.57 -39.31 -0.42
C ARG A 3 -25.52 -38.76 -1.39
N ILE A 4 -25.78 -38.76 -2.71
CA ILE A 4 -24.84 -38.24 -3.72
C ILE A 4 -24.91 -36.71 -3.77
N LYS A 5 -26.11 -36.13 -3.62
CA LYS A 5 -26.30 -34.66 -3.62
C LYS A 5 -25.64 -33.98 -2.41
N SER A 6 -25.67 -34.59 -1.22
CA SER A 6 -24.97 -34.04 -0.04
C SER A 6 -23.45 -34.05 -0.17
N LYS A 7 -22.86 -35.09 -0.78
CA LYS A 7 -21.39 -35.14 -0.98
C LYS A 7 -20.92 -34.06 -1.95
N LEU A 8 -21.67 -33.82 -3.03
CA LEU A 8 -21.37 -32.76 -3.99
C LEU A 8 -21.43 -31.37 -3.33
N LEU A 9 -22.42 -31.15 -2.46
CA LEU A 9 -22.61 -29.88 -1.76
C LEU A 9 -21.47 -29.59 -0.76
N ILE A 10 -20.96 -30.62 -0.08
CA ILE A 10 -19.77 -30.51 0.81
C ILE A 10 -18.51 -30.16 0.00
N VAL A 11 -18.32 -30.78 -1.17
CA VAL A 11 -17.17 -30.48 -2.04
C VAL A 11 -17.23 -29.04 -2.57
N ILE A 12 -18.42 -28.55 -2.93
CA ILE A 12 -18.62 -27.15 -3.35
C ILE A 12 -18.35 -26.19 -2.18
N LEU A 13 -18.81 -26.50 -0.96
CA LEU A 13 -18.54 -25.69 0.23
C LEU A 13 -17.04 -25.62 0.57
N LEU A 14 -16.32 -26.74 0.47
CA LEU A 14 -14.88 -26.79 0.69
C LEU A 14 -14.11 -25.99 -0.38
N ALA A 15 -14.53 -26.08 -1.64
CA ALA A 15 -13.95 -25.26 -2.71
C ALA A 15 -14.18 -23.76 -2.45
N LEU A 16 -15.42 -23.35 -2.12
CA LEU A 16 -15.73 -21.95 -1.81
C LEU A 16 -14.94 -21.43 -0.60
N GLY A 17 -14.74 -22.25 0.44
CA GLY A 17 -13.92 -21.89 1.59
C GLY A 17 -12.44 -21.68 1.25
N ALA A 18 -11.86 -22.55 0.42
CA ALA A 18 -10.47 -22.42 -0.02
C ALA A 18 -10.25 -21.22 -0.94
N PHE A 19 -11.20 -20.94 -1.86
CA PHE A 19 -11.14 -19.76 -2.73
C PHE A 19 -11.27 -18.45 -1.95
N ALA A 20 -12.14 -18.38 -0.95
CA ALA A 20 -12.24 -17.19 -0.09
C ALA A 20 -10.95 -16.92 0.72
N TYR A 21 -10.25 -17.98 1.14
CA TYR A 21 -9.01 -17.85 1.91
C TYR A 21 -7.82 -17.30 1.08
N GLN A 22 -7.70 -17.71 -0.19
CA GLN A 22 -6.62 -17.21 -1.05
C GLN A 22 -6.82 -15.74 -1.47
N PHE A 23 -8.07 -15.31 -1.68
CA PHE A 23 -8.35 -13.90 -1.99
C PHE A 23 -8.15 -12.97 -0.78
N TYR A 24 -8.31 -13.47 0.45
CA TYR A 24 -8.13 -12.65 1.65
C TYR A 24 -6.65 -12.37 1.99
N THR A 25 -5.71 -13.14 1.44
CA THR A 25 -4.29 -13.11 1.86
C THR A 25 -3.34 -12.46 0.87
N THR A 26 -3.84 -12.00 -0.28
CA THR A 26 -3.01 -11.34 -1.29
C THR A 26 -3.08 -9.82 -1.10
N ILE A 27 -2.00 -9.21 -0.64
CA ILE A 27 -1.85 -7.75 -0.60
C ILE A 27 -1.74 -7.26 -2.05
N GLY A 28 -2.66 -6.40 -2.47
CA GLY A 28 -2.64 -5.80 -3.81
C GLY A 28 -1.98 -4.41 -3.83
N ASP A 29 -1.74 -3.89 -5.03
CA ASP A 29 -1.17 -2.55 -5.24
C ASP A 29 -2.01 -1.44 -4.58
N SER A 30 -3.34 -1.62 -4.52
CA SER A 30 -4.24 -0.68 -3.83
C SER A 30 -4.01 -0.68 -2.31
N ASP A 31 -3.68 -1.83 -1.72
CA ASP A 31 -3.40 -1.91 -0.29
C ASP A 31 -2.05 -1.28 0.04
N VAL A 32 -1.06 -1.44 -0.85
CA VAL A 32 0.26 -0.81 -0.73
C VAL A 32 0.16 0.72 -0.77
N THR A 33 -0.60 1.26 -1.72
CA THR A 33 -0.81 2.72 -1.84
C THR A 33 -1.56 3.28 -0.64
N LYS A 34 -2.63 2.62 -0.17
CA LYS A 34 -3.32 2.99 1.08
C LYS A 34 -2.42 2.92 2.31
N GLN A 35 -1.54 1.92 2.39
CA GLN A 35 -0.59 1.83 3.49
C GLN A 35 0.40 3.01 3.47
N ALA A 36 0.81 3.47 2.28
CA ALA A 36 1.65 4.67 2.15
C ALA A 36 0.91 5.95 2.60
N GLU A 37 -0.36 6.11 2.22
CA GLU A 37 -1.22 7.23 2.69
C GLU A 37 -1.35 7.22 4.21
N LYS A 38 -1.61 6.06 4.80
CA LYS A 38 -1.71 5.88 6.25
C LYS A 38 -0.42 6.25 7.00
N LEU A 39 0.75 6.04 6.39
CA LEU A 39 2.02 6.48 6.99
C LEU A 39 2.08 8.01 7.07
N ILE A 40 1.58 8.72 6.06
CA ILE A 40 1.51 10.19 6.05
C ILE A 40 0.54 10.67 7.13
N GLU A 41 -0.67 10.09 7.17
CA GLU A 41 -1.67 10.41 8.20
C GLU A 41 -1.10 10.22 9.61
N SER A 42 -0.42 9.08 9.83
CA SER A 42 0.18 8.76 11.13
C SER A 42 1.35 9.70 11.48
N LYS A 43 2.15 10.15 10.51
CA LYS A 43 3.27 11.06 10.76
C LYS A 43 2.79 12.47 11.08
N LEU A 44 1.80 12.96 10.35
CA LEU A 44 1.29 14.32 10.52
C LEU A 44 0.42 14.44 11.76
N GLY A 45 -0.24 13.36 12.20
CA GLY A 45 -1.17 13.39 13.33
C GLY A 45 -2.29 14.42 13.14
N SER A 46 -2.59 14.74 11.87
CA SER A 46 -3.49 15.83 11.50
C SER A 46 -4.92 15.46 11.84
N THR A 47 -5.61 16.32 12.58
CA THR A 47 -7.05 16.23 12.80
C THR A 47 -7.83 16.63 11.55
N GLU A 48 -7.19 17.37 10.63
CA GLU A 48 -7.77 17.80 9.37
C GLU A 48 -7.58 16.74 8.28
N PRO A 49 -8.58 16.56 7.39
CA PRO A 49 -8.50 15.58 6.32
C PRO A 49 -7.38 15.93 5.34
N LEU A 50 -6.64 14.89 4.95
CA LEU A 50 -5.60 14.97 3.92
C LEU A 50 -6.19 14.60 2.57
N VAL A 51 -5.79 15.33 1.53
CA VAL A 51 -6.11 15.02 0.14
C VAL A 51 -4.84 14.47 -0.50
N PHE A 52 -4.94 13.26 -1.04
CA PHE A 52 -3.83 12.58 -1.71
C PHE A 52 -4.01 12.65 -3.22
N GLU A 53 -2.92 12.94 -3.93
CA GLU A 53 -2.91 13.03 -5.39
C GLU A 53 -1.68 12.35 -5.98
N ASN A 54 -1.85 11.76 -7.16
CA ASN A 54 -0.80 11.09 -7.94
C ASN A 54 -0.04 10.00 -7.16
N VAL A 55 -0.71 9.33 -6.23
CA VAL A 55 -0.14 8.23 -5.44
C VAL A 55 0.00 6.99 -6.33
N ASN A 56 1.24 6.62 -6.64
CA ASN A 56 1.54 5.49 -7.50
C ASN A 56 2.75 4.71 -6.98
N ILE A 57 2.74 3.40 -7.20
CA ILE A 57 3.92 2.56 -7.01
C ILE A 57 4.87 2.84 -8.17
N VAL A 58 6.06 3.34 -7.85
CA VAL A 58 7.07 3.68 -8.84
C VAL A 58 8.15 2.60 -8.93
N LEU A 59 8.39 1.85 -7.85
CA LEU A 59 9.35 0.74 -7.88
C LEU A 59 8.82 -0.43 -7.07
N LYS A 60 8.90 -1.62 -7.65
CA LYS A 60 8.70 -2.90 -6.96
C LYS A 60 10.02 -3.66 -6.93
N SER A 61 10.46 -4.07 -5.75
CA SER A 61 11.66 -4.88 -5.55
C SER A 61 11.30 -6.16 -4.81
N GLU A 62 11.53 -7.30 -5.43
CA GLU A 62 11.28 -8.61 -4.82
C GLU A 62 12.58 -9.16 -4.22
N PHE A 63 12.50 -9.75 -3.03
CA PHE A 63 13.62 -10.39 -2.35
C PHE A 63 13.17 -11.70 -1.70
N LYS A 64 14.12 -12.51 -1.22
CA LYS A 64 13.83 -13.88 -0.75
C LYS A 64 12.76 -13.98 0.34
N GLU A 65 12.57 -12.93 1.13
CA GLU A 65 11.69 -12.90 2.30
C GLU A 65 10.44 -12.03 2.10
N GLY A 66 10.30 -11.40 0.93
CA GLY A 66 9.17 -10.51 0.66
C GLY A 66 9.38 -9.54 -0.48
N GLU A 67 8.60 -8.46 -0.45
CA GLU A 67 8.55 -7.44 -1.49
C GLU A 67 8.66 -6.05 -0.85
N SER A 68 9.36 -5.16 -1.53
CA SER A 68 9.50 -3.75 -1.15
C SER A 68 8.95 -2.88 -2.26
N TYR A 69 8.04 -1.99 -1.89
CA TYR A 69 7.35 -1.09 -2.81
C TYR A 69 7.74 0.33 -2.48
N ARG A 70 8.26 1.06 -3.46
CA ARG A 70 8.40 2.51 -3.37
C ARG A 70 7.15 3.14 -3.94
N VAL A 71 6.44 3.89 -3.10
CA VAL A 71 5.26 4.66 -3.46
C VAL A 71 5.63 6.13 -3.46
N CYS A 72 5.33 6.81 -4.55
CA CYS A 72 5.46 8.25 -4.66
C CYS A 72 4.10 8.87 -4.81
N GLY A 73 3.95 10.07 -4.27
CA GLY A 73 2.73 10.83 -4.40
C GLY A 73 2.88 12.20 -3.80
N SER A 74 1.74 12.83 -3.64
CA SER A 74 1.65 14.15 -3.04
C SER A 74 0.42 14.23 -2.15
N TYR A 75 0.54 14.98 -1.07
CA TYR A 75 -0.57 15.24 -0.16
C TYR A 75 -0.76 16.73 0.03
N GLN A 76 -1.97 17.10 0.42
CA GLN A 76 -2.36 18.45 0.76
C GLN A 76 -3.25 18.38 2.00
N ILE A 77 -3.01 19.25 2.98
CA ILE A 77 -3.93 19.43 4.11
C ILE A 77 -5.09 20.27 3.57
N ALA A 78 -6.35 19.86 3.78
CA ALA A 78 -7.52 20.46 3.10
C ALA A 78 -7.61 22.00 3.23
N ASN A 79 -7.11 22.58 4.32
CA ASN A 79 -7.12 24.03 4.57
C ASN A 79 -5.83 24.75 4.12
N GLN A 80 -4.85 24.04 3.55
CA GLN A 80 -3.60 24.60 3.04
C GLN A 80 -3.55 24.48 1.53
N SER A 81 -3.02 25.49 0.84
CA SER A 81 -2.86 25.49 -0.62
C SER A 81 -1.69 24.62 -1.10
N ASP A 82 -0.78 24.29 -0.19
CA ASP A 82 0.53 23.78 -0.58
C ASP A 82 0.50 22.26 -0.71
N LYS A 83 0.77 21.81 -1.93
CA LYS A 83 0.89 20.40 -2.27
C LYS A 83 2.31 19.93 -1.97
N LEU A 84 2.43 18.96 -1.07
CA LEU A 84 3.71 18.46 -0.58
C LEU A 84 3.97 17.06 -1.15
N PRO A 85 5.06 16.84 -1.90
CA PRO A 85 5.42 15.51 -2.35
C PRO A 85 5.91 14.65 -1.19
N PHE A 86 5.71 13.34 -1.33
CA PHE A 86 6.23 12.32 -0.42
C PHE A 86 6.71 11.09 -1.18
N VAL A 87 7.61 10.36 -0.53
CA VAL A 87 7.99 9.00 -0.93
C VAL A 87 7.92 8.09 0.29
N ALA A 88 7.25 6.95 0.11
CA ALA A 88 7.14 5.91 1.12
C ALA A 88 7.77 4.62 0.58
N SER A 89 8.44 3.88 1.46
CA SER A 89 8.85 2.50 1.21
C SER A 89 7.97 1.58 2.06
N VAL A 90 7.16 0.77 1.40
CA VAL A 90 6.23 -0.18 2.01
C VAL A 90 6.78 -1.58 1.80
N ASN A 91 7.02 -2.29 2.88
CA ASN A 91 7.61 -3.64 2.86
C ASN A 91 6.53 -4.66 3.23
N VAL A 92 6.40 -5.70 2.41
CA VAL A 92 5.47 -6.81 2.57
C VAL A 92 6.27 -8.09 2.76
N GLN A 93 5.99 -8.83 3.84
CA GLN A 93 6.60 -10.13 4.11
C GLN A 93 5.52 -11.10 4.58
N ASN A 94 5.53 -12.33 4.07
CA ASN A 94 4.54 -13.36 4.42
C ASN A 94 3.07 -12.89 4.30
N GLY A 95 2.76 -12.09 3.28
CA GLY A 95 1.41 -11.54 3.05
C GLY A 95 0.97 -10.47 4.06
N LYS A 96 1.90 -9.84 4.79
CA LYS A 96 1.63 -8.78 5.76
C LYS A 96 2.56 -7.58 5.57
N PHE A 97 2.08 -6.38 5.86
CA PHE A 97 2.94 -5.22 5.97
C PHE A 97 3.88 -5.35 7.17
N THR A 98 5.16 -5.05 6.97
CA THR A 98 6.13 -5.00 8.06
C THR A 98 6.11 -3.66 8.78
N GLU A 99 6.72 -3.59 9.97
CA GLU A 99 6.89 -2.33 10.70
C GLU A 99 8.03 -1.47 10.14
N HIS A 100 8.89 -2.03 9.28
CA HIS A 100 10.04 -1.34 8.69
C HIS A 100 9.69 -0.47 7.49
N ASN A 101 8.49 0.09 7.47
CA ASN A 101 8.11 1.04 6.42
C ASN A 101 8.82 2.37 6.68
N GLN A 102 9.27 3.01 5.61
CA GLN A 102 9.96 4.29 5.68
C GLN A 102 9.13 5.36 4.99
N LEU A 103 9.15 6.57 5.54
CA LEU A 103 8.45 7.71 4.96
C LEU A 103 9.37 8.93 4.96
N ILE A 104 9.49 9.56 3.80
CA ILE A 104 10.19 10.84 3.62
C ILE A 104 9.17 11.85 3.08
N THR A 105 8.99 12.93 3.83
CA THR A 105 8.13 14.07 3.46
C THR A 105 8.99 15.28 3.12
N SER A 106 8.43 16.21 2.34
CA SER A 106 9.12 17.40 1.83
C SER A 106 9.15 18.55 2.84
N ASP A 107 9.61 18.23 4.06
CA ASP A 107 9.67 19.16 5.19
C ASP A 107 10.69 20.28 4.94
N THR A 108 11.70 20.03 4.09
CA THR A 108 12.69 21.02 3.64
C THR A 108 12.80 21.08 2.11
N PRO A 109 13.30 22.20 1.54
CA PRO A 109 13.54 22.31 0.09
C PRO A 109 14.48 21.25 -0.48
N GLU A 110 15.50 20.84 0.29
CA GLU A 110 16.46 19.81 -0.09
C GLU A 110 15.79 18.43 -0.18
N LEU A 111 14.96 18.11 0.82
CA LEU A 111 14.17 16.88 0.83
C LEU A 111 13.16 16.87 -0.32
N ARG A 112 12.56 18.01 -0.64
CA ARG A 112 11.65 18.14 -1.78
C ARG A 112 12.35 17.78 -3.10
N ALA A 113 13.55 18.32 -3.35
CA ALA A 113 14.33 18.00 -4.54
C ALA A 113 14.77 16.52 -4.58
N ALA A 114 15.14 15.96 -3.43
CA ALA A 114 15.50 14.55 -3.32
C ALA A 114 14.30 13.63 -3.62
N ILE A 115 13.11 13.95 -3.10
CA ILE A 115 11.88 13.20 -3.36
C ILE A 115 11.55 13.22 -4.86
N VAL A 116 11.57 14.40 -5.49
CA VAL A 116 11.34 14.52 -6.95
C VAL A 116 12.29 13.62 -7.72
N THR A 117 13.59 13.67 -7.41
CA THR A 117 14.60 12.82 -8.07
C THR A 117 14.34 11.33 -7.85
N LEU A 118 13.94 10.94 -6.64
CA LEU A 118 13.65 9.54 -6.29
C LEU A 118 12.39 9.00 -6.99
N CYS A 119 11.44 9.88 -7.30
CA CYS A 119 10.19 9.54 -7.96
C CYS A 119 10.30 9.57 -9.49
N GLU A 120 11.16 10.40 -10.07
CA GLU A 120 11.43 10.46 -11.51
C GLU A 120 12.28 9.28 -12.01
N LYS A 121 13.29 8.83 -11.23
CA LYS A 121 14.22 7.76 -11.64
C LYS A 121 13.59 6.36 -11.72
N SER A 122 12.33 6.23 -11.34
CA SER A 122 11.60 4.97 -11.24
C SER A 122 10.58 4.78 -12.36
N GLN A 123 10.61 5.63 -13.38
CA GLN A 123 9.91 5.46 -14.66
C GLN A 123 10.81 4.77 -15.68
#